data_AF-A0A183D674-F1
#
_entry.id   AF-A0A183D674-F1
#
_cell.length_a   1.000
_cell.length_b   1.000
_cell.length_c   1.000
_cell.angle_alpha   90.00
_cell.angle_beta   90.00
_cell.angle_gamma   90.00
#
_symmetry.space_group_name_H-M   'P 1'
#
loop_
_entity.id
_entity.type
_entity.pdbx_description
1 polymer ?
#
loop_
_entity_poly.entity_id
_entity_poly.type
_entity_poly.pdbx_seq_one_letter_code
_entity_poly.pdbx_strand_id
1 'polypeptide(L)'
;MLIDLRSNQLPWGKALREERILYLKETTSDKDLLIDGKMEFFEKILKHLRKLHYADRPDYRAIYRTVQKSPHKTSFASLFQFLKSEIRQDGNPKF
;
A
#
# COMPACT_ATOMS: atom_id res chain seq x y z
N MET A 1 -3.61 1.81 -2.10
CA MET A 1 -3.35 0.95 -3.28
C MET A 1 -3.13 -0.51 -2.91
N LEU A 2 -2.03 -0.90 -2.25
CA LEU A 2 -1.79 -2.35 -2.03
C LEU A 2 -2.83 -3.05 -1.16
N ILE A 3 -3.36 -2.36 -0.15
CA ILE A 3 -4.46 -2.88 0.69
C ILE A 3 -5.72 -3.05 -0.17
N ASP A 4 -6.04 -2.03 -0.97
CA ASP A 4 -7.18 -2.01 -1.89
C ASP A 4 -7.13 -3.13 -2.94
N LEU A 5 -5.96 -3.38 -3.53
CA LEU A 5 -5.79 -4.49 -4.48
C LEU A 5 -6.07 -5.87 -3.87
N ARG A 6 -5.95 -6.01 -2.55
CA ARG A 6 -6.12 -7.30 -1.86
C ARG A 6 -7.50 -7.46 -1.24
N SER A 7 -8.01 -6.43 -0.58
CA SER A 7 -9.32 -6.47 0.08
C SER A 7 -10.46 -5.98 -0.83
N ASN A 8 -10.15 -5.20 -1.87
CA ASN A 8 -11.10 -4.43 -2.69
C ASN A 8 -12.09 -3.61 -1.84
N GLN A 9 -11.69 -3.30 -0.60
CA GLN A 9 -12.52 -2.69 0.42
C GLN A 9 -11.67 -1.75 1.25
N LEU A 10 -11.60 -0.49 0.81
CA LEU A 10 -11.17 0.62 1.65
C LEU A 10 -12.40 1.24 2.34
N PRO A 11 -12.29 1.69 3.61
CA PRO A 11 -13.42 2.31 4.33
C PRO A 11 -14.01 3.52 3.62
N TRP A 12 -13.18 4.27 2.89
CA TRP A 12 -13.58 5.43 2.09
C TRP A 12 -13.81 5.11 0.60
N GLY A 13 -13.78 3.84 0.20
CA GLY A 13 -13.89 3.44 -1.22
C GLY A 13 -15.20 3.86 -1.90
N LYS A 14 -16.27 4.08 -1.13
CA LYS A 14 -17.59 4.55 -1.61
C LYS A 14 -17.91 5.99 -1.22
N ALA A 15 -17.02 6.68 -0.51
CA ALA A 15 -17.26 8.05 -0.08
C ALA A 15 -16.99 9.01 -1.24
N LEU A 16 -17.93 9.92 -1.52
CA LEU A 16 -17.81 10.92 -2.60
C LEU A 16 -17.33 12.29 -2.10
N ARG A 17 -17.66 12.64 -0.84
CA ARG A 17 -17.29 13.93 -0.26
C ARG A 17 -15.87 13.87 0.31
N GLU A 18 -15.04 14.83 -0.08
CA GLU A 18 -13.64 14.90 0.33
C GLU A 18 -13.47 14.97 1.85
N GLU A 19 -14.23 15.83 2.53
CA GLU A 19 -14.20 15.94 4.00
C GLU A 19 -14.46 14.60 4.69
N ARG A 20 -15.39 13.81 4.14
CA ARG A 20 -15.71 12.49 4.67
C ARG A 20 -14.59 11.49 4.40
N ILE A 21 -13.93 11.57 3.24
CA ILE A 21 -12.77 10.74 2.92
C ILE A 21 -11.63 11.05 3.88
N LEU A 22 -11.35 12.33 4.15
CA LEU A 22 -10.31 12.77 5.08
C LEU A 22 -10.61 12.28 6.50
N TYR A 23 -11.83 12.53 6.99
CA TYR A 23 -12.27 12.07 8.31
C TYR A 23 -12.10 10.54 8.47
N LEU A 24 -12.50 9.76 7.47
CA LEU A 24 -12.35 8.31 7.50
C LEU A 24 -10.87 7.89 7.52
N LYS A 25 -10.00 8.56 6.76
CA LYS A 25 -8.56 8.28 6.75
C LYS A 25 -7.89 8.61 8.08
N GLU A 26 -8.32 9.66 8.76
CA GLU A 26 -7.78 10.07 10.05
C GLU A 26 -8.24 9.17 11.20
N THR A 27 -9.50 8.75 11.18
CA THR A 27 -10.12 7.99 12.28
C THR A 27 -9.98 6.47 12.16
N THR A 28 -9.79 5.94 10.95
CA THR A 28 -9.58 4.49 10.76
C THR A 28 -8.25 4.06 11.37
N SER A 29 -8.29 3.08 12.29
CA SER A 29 -7.06 2.51 12.85
C SER A 29 -6.37 1.56 11.86
N ASP A 30 -5.05 1.42 11.98
CA ASP A 30 -4.29 0.49 11.14
C ASP A 30 -4.77 -0.97 11.33
N LYS A 31 -5.32 -1.31 12.50
CA LYS A 31 -5.92 -2.63 12.75
C LYS A 31 -7.18 -2.81 11.92
N ASP A 32 -8.10 -1.85 11.97
CA ASP A 32 -9.36 -1.91 11.22
C ASP A 32 -9.11 -1.98 9.72
N LEU A 33 -8.10 -1.26 9.24
CA LEU A 33 -7.69 -1.26 7.85
C LEU A 33 -7.13 -2.63 7.39
N LEU A 34 -6.62 -3.46 8.31
CA LEU A 34 -5.95 -4.73 8.02
C LEU A 34 -6.75 -5.97 8.44
N ILE A 35 -7.97 -5.82 8.97
CA ILE A 35 -8.82 -6.90 9.51
C ILE A 35 -8.97 -8.08 8.52
N ASP A 36 -9.35 -7.82 7.27
CA ASP A 36 -9.65 -8.88 6.30
C ASP A 36 -8.41 -9.55 5.71
N GLY A 37 -7.25 -8.91 5.81
CA GLY A 37 -6.09 -9.31 5.02
C GLY A 37 -5.10 -10.25 5.72
N LYS A 38 -5.20 -10.43 7.05
CA LYS A 38 -4.17 -11.08 7.91
C LYS A 38 -2.75 -10.68 7.47
N MET A 39 -2.47 -9.38 7.54
CA MET A 39 -1.30 -8.78 6.91
C MET A 39 -0.26 -8.28 7.90
N GLU A 40 0.35 -9.20 8.64
CA GLU A 40 1.38 -8.87 9.65
C GLU A 40 2.55 -8.05 9.07
N PHE A 41 2.91 -8.24 7.80
CA PHE A 41 3.97 -7.46 7.17
C PHE A 41 3.54 -6.03 6.82
N PHE A 42 2.27 -5.80 6.52
CA PHE A 42 1.75 -4.44 6.32
C PHE A 42 1.70 -3.66 7.62
N GLU A 43 1.36 -4.32 8.73
CA GLU A 43 1.41 -3.67 10.05
C GLU A 43 2.82 -3.15 10.36
N LYS A 44 3.86 -3.94 10.06
CA LYS A 44 5.26 -3.52 10.22
C LYS A 44 5.61 -2.31 9.34
N ILE A 45 5.12 -2.28 8.10
CA ILE A 45 5.35 -1.17 7.17
C ILE A 45 4.60 0.09 7.64
N LEU A 46 3.32 -0.02 8.00
CA LEU A 46 2.51 1.10 8.50
C LEU A 46 3.12 1.69 9.77
N LYS A 47 3.54 0.83 10.72
CA LYS A 47 4.20 1.27 11.95
C LYS A 47 5.51 2.02 11.70
N HIS A 48 6.25 1.66 10.63
CA HIS A 48 7.44 2.40 10.22
C HIS A 48 7.06 3.77 9.63
N LEU A 49 6.09 3.80 8.71
CA LEU A 49 5.65 5.02 8.05
C LEU A 49 5.01 6.04 9.01
N ARG A 50 4.22 5.58 10.00
CA ARG A 50 3.56 6.43 11.01
C ARG A 50 4.54 7.18 11.92
N LYS A 51 5.79 6.72 12.01
CA LYS A 51 6.83 7.37 12.81
C LYS A 51 7.58 8.47 12.07
N LEU A 52 7.39 8.57 10.75
CA LEU A 52 8.12 9.52 9.93
C LEU A 52 7.44 10.89 9.99
N HIS A 53 8.25 11.92 10.16
CA HIS A 53 7.88 13.31 9.93
C HIS A 53 8.24 13.71 8.50
N TYR A 54 7.77 14.88 8.07
CA TYR A 54 7.97 15.37 6.70
C TYR A 54 9.45 15.44 6.29
N ALA A 55 10.34 15.80 7.22
CA ALA A 55 11.78 15.89 6.97
C ALA A 55 12.48 14.50 6.94
N ASP A 56 11.84 13.46 7.46
CA ASP A 56 12.46 12.15 7.60
C ASP A 56 12.48 11.42 6.25
N ARG A 57 13.62 10.81 5.94
CA ARG A 57 13.73 9.94 4.77
C ARG A 57 13.20 8.54 5.13
N PRO A 58 12.19 8.02 4.41
CA PRO A 58 11.75 6.64 4.61
C PRO A 58 12.86 5.64 4.30
N ASP A 59 13.06 4.65 5.18
CA ASP A 59 13.93 3.50 4.88
C ASP A 59 13.26 2.52 3.88
N TYR A 60 13.41 2.82 2.60
CA TYR A 60 12.91 1.98 1.51
C TYR A 60 13.53 0.57 1.50
N ARG A 61 14.76 0.40 2.00
CA ARG A 61 15.44 -0.90 2.04
C ARG A 61 14.80 -1.80 3.09
N ALA A 62 14.47 -1.26 4.25
CA ALA A 62 13.73 -1.96 5.29
C ALA A 62 12.31 -2.34 4.85
N ILE A 63 11.59 -1.42 4.19
CA ILE A 63 10.25 -1.69 3.63
C ILE A 63 10.33 -2.85 2.63
N TYR A 64 11.25 -2.78 1.67
CA TYR A 64 11.42 -3.82 0.65
C TYR A 64 11.75 -5.19 1.26
N ARG A 65 12.67 -5.24 2.22
CA ARG A 65 13.00 -6.48 2.96
C ARG A 65 11.80 -7.04 3.72
N THR A 66 10.96 -6.18 4.27
CA THR A 66 9.74 -6.58 4.99
C THR A 66 8.74 -7.24 4.04
N VAL A 67 8.58 -6.69 2.83
CA VAL A 67 7.76 -7.31 1.77
C VAL A 67 8.36 -8.65 1.33
N GLN A 68 9.68 -8.75 1.14
CA GLN A 68 10.34 -9.99 0.74
C GLN A 68 10.21 -11.13 1.76
N LYS A 69 10.12 -10.80 3.06
CA LYS A 69 9.93 -11.78 4.13
C LYS A 69 8.49 -12.29 4.23
N SER A 70 7.54 -11.69 3.50
CA SER A 70 6.16 -12.14 3.46
C SER A 70 6.05 -13.56 2.86
N PRO A 71 5.25 -14.46 3.44
CA PRO A 71 5.05 -15.82 2.92
C PRO A 71 4.38 -15.85 1.54
N HIS A 72 3.73 -14.75 1.12
CA HIS A 72 3.09 -14.60 -0.20
C HIS A 72 4.04 -14.07 -1.29
N LYS A 73 5.30 -14.53 -1.30
CA LYS A 73 6.34 -14.09 -2.27
C LYS A 73 5.86 -14.17 -3.73
N THR A 74 5.02 -15.15 -4.04
CA THR A 74 4.48 -15.41 -5.38
C THR A 74 3.55 -14.30 -5.89
N SER A 75 2.81 -13.65 -4.99
CA SER A 75 1.85 -12.59 -5.37
C SER A 75 2.54 -11.23 -5.55
N PHE A 76 3.51 -10.86 -4.70
CA PHE A 76 4.18 -9.57 -4.84
C PHE A 76 5.20 -9.52 -5.98
N ALA A 77 5.94 -10.61 -6.22
CA ALA A 77 6.87 -10.67 -7.35
C ALA A 77 6.12 -10.57 -8.69
N SER A 78 4.97 -11.25 -8.81
CA SER A 78 4.10 -11.15 -9.98
C SER A 78 3.43 -9.78 -10.09
N LEU A 79 2.99 -9.16 -9.00
CA LEU A 79 2.43 -7.79 -9.02
C LEU A 79 3.50 -6.74 -9.36
N PHE A 80 4.73 -6.88 -8.88
CA PHE A 80 5.85 -6.02 -9.28
C PHE A 80 6.27 -6.26 -10.74
N GLN A 81 6.22 -7.50 -11.22
CA GLN A 81 6.42 -7.77 -12.65
C GLN A 81 5.31 -7.18 -13.51
N PHE A 82 4.05 -7.29 -13.07
CA PHE A 82 2.88 -6.67 -13.69
C PHE A 82 3.00 -5.14 -13.72
N LEU A 83 3.34 -4.51 -12.61
CA LEU A 83 3.56 -3.05 -12.56
C LEU A 83 4.74 -2.64 -13.43
N LYS A 84 5.82 -3.44 -13.49
CA LYS A 84 6.95 -3.20 -14.41
C LYS A 84 6.57 -3.37 -15.88
N SER A 85 5.63 -4.27 -16.21
CA SER A 85 5.13 -4.43 -17.58
C SER A 85 4.18 -3.30 -17.97
N GLU A 86 3.33 -2.84 -17.05
CA GLU A 86 2.40 -1.73 -17.27
C GLU A 86 3.16 -0.42 -17.52
N ILE A 87 4.16 -0.10 -16.68
CA ILE A 87 5.00 1.11 -16.84
C ILE A 87 5.82 1.06 -18.13
N ARG A 88 6.14 -0.13 -18.68
CA ARG A 88 6.83 -0.26 -19.97
C ARG A 88 5.91 -0.03 -21.17
N GLN A 89 4.59 -0.25 -21.04
CA GLN A 89 3.63 -0.05 -22.13
C GLN A 89 3.32 1.45 -22.34
N ASP A 90 3.44 2.28 -21.29
CA ASP A 90 3.28 3.74 -21.37
C ASP A 90 4.54 4.46 -21.93
N GLY A 91 5.59 3.71 -22.25
CA GLY A 91 6.84 4.22 -22.80
C GLY A 91 6.91 4.23 -24.33
N ASN A 92 5.81 4.49 -25.03
CA ASN A 92 5.88 4.75 -26.47
C ASN A 92 6.32 6.20 -26.70
N PRO A 93 7.53 6.47 -27.24
CA PRO A 93 7.79 7.78 -27.80
C PRO A 93 6.91 7.91 -29.05
N LYS A 94 5.80 8.63 -28.93
CA LYS A 94 5.22 9.28 -30.10
C LYS A 94 6.21 10.35 -30.52
N PHE A 95 7.12 10.00 -31.43
CA PHE A 95 7.58 10.74 -32.62
C PHE A 95 8.66 9.90 -33.32
#